data_AF-A0A969F7V4-F1
#
_entry.id   AF-A0A969F7V4-F1
#
_cell.length_a   1.000
_cell.length_b   1.000
_cell.length_c   1.000
_cell.angle_alpha   90.00
_cell.angle_beta   90.00
_cell.angle_gamma   90.00
#
_symmetry.space_group_name_H-M   'P 1'
#
loop_
_entity.id
_entity.type
_entity.pdbx_description
1 polymer ?
#
loop_
_entity_poly.entity_id
_entity_poly.type
_entity_poly.pdbx_seq_one_letter_code
_entity_poly.pdbx_strand_id
1 'polypeptide(L)'
;MTEFLSLPWPLPPGGGNPYGVVGLAYDCDTGSLYASSIAGSTAQQEVGALYQIDPSSGEILSVLENVDALGIGVFRASEGKRLYYGAGRSPELYSVLLDGDGRFIGQPRLELSFAAQPGGSSNKAQRIQFTPENNMIVKAIEFNYSLQPTSRIQKDVYTFQYQPADDSWILLNITQE
;
A
#
# COMPACT_ATOMS: atom_id res chain seq x y z
N MET A 1 15.68 13.90 19.92
CA MET A 1 15.33 12.92 18.87
C MET A 1 15.59 13.62 17.55
N THR A 2 16.48 13.09 16.71
CA THR A 2 16.82 13.65 15.40
C THR A 2 15.96 12.99 14.33
N GLU A 3 15.65 13.73 13.26
CA GLU A 3 15.00 13.18 12.07
C GLU A 3 15.84 12.01 11.53
N PHE A 4 15.19 10.88 11.23
CA PHE A 4 15.87 9.70 10.69
C PHE A 4 16.18 9.87 9.20
N LEU A 5 15.18 10.28 8.42
CA LEU A 5 15.28 10.51 6.98
C LEU A 5 14.17 11.48 6.53
N SER A 6 14.51 12.38 5.62
CA SER A 6 13.54 13.18 4.86
C SER A 6 13.37 12.60 3.47
N LEU A 7 12.15 12.18 3.12
CA LEU A 7 11.86 11.64 1.79
C LEU A 7 11.69 12.79 0.78
N PRO A 8 12.23 12.66 -0.43
CA PRO A 8 12.02 13.66 -1.47
C PRO A 8 10.52 13.72 -1.80
N TRP A 9 9.99 14.93 -1.93
CA TRP A 9 8.60 15.11 -2.37
C TRP A 9 8.60 15.55 -3.83
N PRO A 10 7.92 14.82 -4.73
CA PRO A 10 7.85 15.20 -6.13
C PRO A 10 7.22 16.59 -6.33
N LEU A 11 6.26 16.96 -5.49
CA LEU A 11 5.71 18.30 -5.38
C LEU A 11 5.58 18.73 -3.90
N PRO A 12 5.73 20.03 -3.58
CA PRO A 12 5.53 20.50 -2.22
C PRO A 12 4.08 20.26 -1.76
N PRO A 13 3.82 20.05 -0.45
CA PRO A 13 2.48 19.85 0.06
C PRO A 13 1.69 21.14 -0.11
N GLY A 14 0.46 21.01 -0.59
CA GLY A 14 -0.51 22.09 -0.67
C GLY A 14 -1.63 21.91 0.35
N GLY A 15 -2.41 22.96 0.62
CA GLY A 15 -3.54 22.87 1.56
C GLY A 15 -4.63 21.86 1.16
N GLY A 16 -4.62 21.37 -0.08
CA GLY A 16 -5.56 20.34 -0.58
C GLY A 16 -5.15 18.89 -0.27
N ASN A 17 -3.92 18.66 0.18
CA ASN A 17 -3.42 17.35 0.60
C ASN A 17 -2.35 17.51 1.69
N PRO A 18 -2.72 17.33 2.96
CA PRO A 18 -1.81 17.48 4.08
C PRO A 18 -1.09 16.16 4.45
N TYR A 19 -1.29 15.10 3.68
CA TYR A 19 -0.67 13.82 3.94
C TYR A 19 0.80 13.79 3.48
N GLY A 20 1.64 13.14 4.27
CA GLY A 20 3.04 12.84 3.95
C GLY A 20 3.21 11.34 3.75
N VAL A 21 4.01 10.72 4.62
CA VAL A 21 4.15 9.27 4.71
C VAL A 21 2.89 8.67 5.34
N VAL A 22 2.28 7.70 4.66
CA VAL A 22 0.99 7.08 5.05
C VAL A 22 1.06 5.57 5.21
N GLY A 23 2.10 4.93 4.68
CA GLY A 23 2.30 3.49 4.75
C GLY A 23 3.74 3.14 5.09
N LEU A 24 3.94 2.13 5.93
CA LEU A 24 5.24 1.56 6.24
C LEU A 24 5.14 0.03 6.23
N ALA A 25 6.14 -0.64 5.67
CA ALA A 25 6.31 -2.09 5.76
C ALA A 25 7.79 -2.42 5.92
N TYR A 26 8.11 -3.39 6.77
CA TYR A 26 9.47 -3.88 6.91
C TYR A 26 9.56 -5.31 6.39
N ASP A 27 10.57 -5.59 5.58
CA ASP A 27 10.87 -6.91 5.07
C ASP A 27 12.11 -7.48 5.77
N CYS A 28 11.89 -8.50 6.60
CA CYS A 28 12.96 -9.13 7.37
C CYS A 28 13.97 -9.90 6.50
N ASP A 29 13.58 -10.39 5.31
CA ASP A 29 14.50 -11.21 4.52
C ASP A 29 15.56 -10.34 3.82
N THR A 30 15.18 -9.15 3.33
CA THR A 30 16.09 -8.23 2.63
C THR A 30 16.59 -7.09 3.53
N GLY A 31 16.04 -6.96 4.74
CA GLY A 31 16.33 -5.83 5.63
C GLY A 31 15.80 -4.49 5.12
N SER A 32 14.85 -4.49 4.18
CA SER A 32 14.32 -3.28 3.55
C SER A 32 13.17 -2.67 4.34
N LEU A 33 13.23 -1.35 4.56
CA LEU A 33 12.10 -0.55 4.99
C LEU A 33 11.41 0.06 3.77
N TYR A 34 10.13 -0.20 3.59
CA TYR A 34 9.32 0.43 2.56
C TYR A 34 8.47 1.54 3.16
N ALA A 35 8.40 2.68 2.48
CA ALA A 35 7.56 3.80 2.85
C ALA A 35 6.72 4.26 1.66
N SER A 36 5.43 4.50 1.89
CA SER A 36 4.56 5.16 0.94
C SER A 36 4.34 6.60 1.31
N SER A 37 4.51 7.50 0.36
CA SER A 37 4.17 8.92 0.49
C SER A 37 3.18 9.31 -0.58
N ILE A 38 2.15 10.05 -0.17
CA ILE A 38 1.22 10.71 -1.09
C ILE A 38 1.39 12.24 -1.07
N ALA A 39 2.52 12.72 -0.54
CA ALA A 39 2.83 14.15 -0.47
C ALA A 39 2.85 14.78 -1.87
N GLY A 40 2.25 15.96 -1.99
CA GLY A 40 2.21 16.72 -3.25
C GLY A 40 1.10 16.31 -4.21
N SER A 41 0.45 15.15 -3.99
CA SER A 41 -0.69 14.72 -4.81
C SER A 41 -1.88 15.65 -4.65
N THR A 42 -2.62 15.87 -5.73
CA THR A 42 -3.79 16.76 -5.80
C THR A 42 -5.02 16.00 -6.30
N ALA A 43 -6.20 16.62 -6.32
CA ALA A 43 -7.38 15.99 -6.92
C ALA A 43 -7.16 15.61 -8.41
N GLN A 44 -6.30 16.34 -9.13
CA GLN A 44 -6.05 16.14 -10.57
C GLN A 44 -4.78 15.34 -10.88
N GLN A 45 -3.83 15.25 -9.94
CA GLN A 45 -2.50 14.69 -10.21
C GLN A 45 -2.05 13.75 -9.11
N GLU A 46 -1.66 12.54 -9.52
CA GLU A 46 -1.02 11.52 -8.71
C GLU A 46 0.50 11.67 -8.84
N VAL A 47 1.16 12.08 -7.75
CA VAL A 47 2.62 12.24 -7.68
C VAL A 47 3.21 11.56 -6.45
N GLY A 48 2.45 10.70 -5.78
CA GLY A 48 2.97 9.89 -4.68
C GLY A 48 4.07 8.95 -5.14
N ALA A 49 4.75 8.34 -4.17
CA ALA A 49 5.80 7.38 -4.45
C ALA A 49 5.95 6.36 -3.34
N LEU A 50 6.40 5.17 -3.74
CA LEU A 50 6.86 4.12 -2.85
C LEU A 50 8.39 4.10 -2.85
N TYR A 51 8.96 4.10 -1.66
CA TYR A 51 10.40 4.13 -1.42
C TYR A 51 10.83 2.82 -0.78
N GLN A 52 11.92 2.24 -1.27
CA GLN A 52 12.71 1.26 -0.54
C GLN A 52 13.87 2.00 0.13
N ILE A 53 14.04 1.77 1.43
CA ILE A 53 14.98 2.48 2.29
C ILE A 53 15.82 1.44 3.03
N ASP A 54 17.13 1.64 3.06
CA ASP A 54 18.01 0.95 4.00
C ASP A 54 17.81 1.55 5.40
N PRO A 55 17.26 0.80 6.37
CA PRO A 55 17.00 1.30 7.72
C PRO A 55 18.27 1.61 8.52
N SER A 56 19.44 1.09 8.11
CA SER A 56 20.71 1.29 8.81
C SER A 56 21.38 2.62 8.44
N SER A 57 21.26 3.03 7.17
CA SER A 57 21.90 4.22 6.62
C SER A 57 20.92 5.37 6.33
N GLY A 58 19.63 5.05 6.15
CA GLY A 58 18.63 5.98 5.61
C GLY A 58 18.71 6.18 4.09
N GLU A 59 19.53 5.39 3.39
CA GLU A 59 19.66 5.50 1.93
C GLU A 59 18.39 5.01 1.22
N ILE A 60 17.94 5.76 0.21
CA ILE A 60 16.86 5.34 -0.69
C ILE A 60 17.47 4.46 -1.78
N LEU A 61 17.11 3.18 -1.79
CA LEU A 61 17.68 2.16 -2.67
C LEU A 61 16.90 2.00 -3.98
N SER A 62 15.59 2.26 -3.94
CA SER A 62 14.68 2.11 -5.08
C SER A 62 13.44 2.98 -4.89
N VAL A 63 12.86 3.46 -5.99
CA VAL A 63 11.64 4.28 -5.98
C VAL A 63 10.67 3.77 -7.05
N LEU A 64 9.39 3.67 -6.70
CA LEU A 64 8.29 3.54 -7.64
C LEU A 64 7.49 4.85 -7.60
N GLU A 65 7.66 5.66 -8.64
CA GLU A 65 7.07 7.00 -8.75
C GLU A 65 5.65 6.98 -9.32
N ASN A 66 4.92 8.08 -9.12
CA ASN A 66 3.57 8.31 -9.64
C ASN A 66 2.55 7.27 -9.15
N VAL A 67 2.64 6.91 -7.87
CA VAL A 67 1.73 5.99 -7.19
C VAL A 67 1.32 6.56 -5.84
N ASP A 68 0.04 6.87 -5.68
CA ASP A 68 -0.57 7.21 -4.40
C ASP A 68 -0.93 5.92 -3.65
N ALA A 69 0.05 5.32 -3.00
CA ALA A 69 -0.17 4.13 -2.18
C ALA A 69 -0.56 4.50 -0.73
N LEU A 70 -1.56 3.81 -0.17
CA LEU A 70 -1.97 3.97 1.23
C LEU A 70 -1.38 2.88 2.11
N GLY A 71 -2.16 1.83 2.41
CA GLY A 71 -1.67 0.66 3.12
C GLY A 71 -0.72 -0.13 2.23
N ILE A 72 0.41 -0.55 2.80
CA ILE A 72 1.40 -1.38 2.13
C ILE A 72 1.74 -2.62 2.95
N GLY A 73 2.16 -3.68 2.28
CA GLY A 73 2.63 -4.91 2.92
C GLY A 73 3.43 -5.77 1.94
N VAL A 74 4.35 -6.57 2.46
CA VAL A 74 5.20 -7.44 1.65
C VAL A 74 4.80 -8.89 1.86
N PHE A 75 4.68 -9.65 0.77
CA PHE A 75 4.33 -11.06 0.80
C PHE A 75 5.14 -11.86 -0.22
N ARG A 76 5.45 -13.11 0.12
CA ARG A 76 6.16 -14.05 -0.74
C ARG A 76 5.14 -14.86 -1.54
N ALA A 77 4.91 -14.45 -2.78
CA ALA A 77 4.12 -15.18 -3.76
C ALA A 77 4.93 -16.33 -4.39
N SER A 78 4.27 -17.17 -5.19
CA SER A 78 4.86 -18.32 -5.89
C SER A 78 5.95 -17.93 -6.88
N GLU A 79 5.78 -16.80 -7.57
CA GLU A 79 6.75 -16.27 -8.54
C GLU A 79 7.85 -15.41 -7.90
N GLY A 80 7.76 -15.15 -6.60
CA GLY A 80 8.71 -14.29 -5.88
C GLY A 80 8.04 -13.35 -4.90
N LYS A 81 8.82 -12.45 -4.33
CA LYS A 81 8.31 -11.50 -3.35
C LYS A 81 7.63 -10.32 -4.05
N ARG A 82 6.55 -9.83 -3.46
CA ARG A 82 5.77 -8.71 -3.97
C ARG A 82 5.48 -7.73 -2.86
N LEU A 83 5.53 -6.43 -3.17
CA LEU A 83 4.96 -5.38 -2.32
C LEU A 83 3.55 -5.10 -2.81
N TYR A 84 2.58 -5.29 -1.93
CA TYR A 84 1.18 -5.00 -2.13
C TYR A 84 0.86 -3.61 -1.59
N TYR A 85 0.00 -2.88 -2.30
CA TYR A 85 -0.46 -1.58 -1.87
C TYR A 85 -1.92 -1.30 -2.24
N GLY A 86 -2.61 -0.56 -1.39
CA GLY A 86 -3.91 0.03 -1.69
C GLY A 86 -3.74 1.31 -2.50
N ALA A 87 -4.45 1.43 -3.62
CA ALA A 87 -4.51 2.68 -4.36
C ALA A 87 -5.27 3.75 -3.56
N GLY A 88 -4.77 4.98 -3.52
CA GLY A 88 -5.43 6.10 -2.83
C GLY A 88 -6.67 6.60 -3.56
N ARG A 89 -6.75 6.39 -4.89
CA ARG A 89 -7.78 6.96 -5.77
C ARG A 89 -8.87 5.99 -6.16
N SER A 90 -8.59 4.69 -6.16
CA SER A 90 -9.54 3.63 -6.54
C SER A 90 -9.66 2.57 -5.45
N PRO A 91 -10.78 1.83 -5.37
CA PRO A 91 -10.95 0.73 -4.41
C PRO A 91 -10.19 -0.53 -4.83
N GLU A 92 -8.97 -0.35 -5.31
CA GLU A 92 -8.15 -1.40 -5.93
C GLU A 92 -6.91 -1.65 -5.08
N LEU A 93 -6.49 -2.91 -5.10
CA LEU A 93 -5.27 -3.37 -4.48
C LEU A 93 -4.34 -3.83 -5.60
N TYR A 94 -3.13 -3.28 -5.61
CA TYR A 94 -2.10 -3.56 -6.57
C TYR A 94 -0.92 -4.24 -5.89
N SER A 95 -0.03 -4.79 -6.70
CA SER A 95 1.27 -5.24 -6.23
C SER A 95 2.36 -5.01 -7.26
N VAL A 96 3.61 -4.90 -6.82
CA VAL A 96 4.79 -4.85 -7.68
C VAL A 96 5.78 -5.92 -7.24
N LEU A 97 6.46 -6.56 -8.20
CA LEU A 97 7.48 -7.56 -7.90
C LEU A 97 8.70 -6.90 -7.24
N LEU A 98 9.34 -7.66 -6.37
CA LEU A 98 10.58 -7.30 -5.72
C LEU A 98 11.69 -8.26 -6.15
N ASP A 99 12.86 -7.72 -6.46
CA ASP A 99 14.05 -8.55 -6.72
C ASP A 99 14.64 -9.14 -5.43
N GLY A 100 15.76 -9.86 -5.55
CA GLY A 100 16.43 -10.48 -4.41
C GLY A 100 16.96 -9.49 -3.36
N ASP A 101 17.15 -8.22 -3.73
CA ASP A 101 17.59 -7.14 -2.85
C ASP A 101 16.39 -6.31 -2.33
N GLY A 102 15.16 -6.63 -2.74
CA GLY A 102 13.96 -5.88 -2.40
C GLY A 102 13.66 -4.66 -3.28
N ARG A 103 14.36 -4.49 -4.42
CA ARG A 103 14.09 -3.39 -5.35
C ARG A 103 12.83 -3.66 -6.17
N PHE A 104 12.11 -2.58 -6.50
CA PHE A 104 10.94 -2.67 -7.36
C PHE A 104 11.33 -3.10 -8.78
N ILE A 105 10.67 -4.12 -9.31
CA ILE A 105 10.88 -4.60 -10.68
C ILE A 105 9.56 -4.78 -11.45
N GLY A 106 9.59 -4.43 -12.73
CA GLY A 106 8.42 -4.55 -13.60
C GLY A 106 7.36 -3.48 -13.36
N GLN A 107 6.14 -3.77 -13.81
CA GLN A 107 5.00 -2.88 -13.69
C GLN A 107 4.07 -3.34 -12.56
N PRO A 108 3.33 -2.42 -11.91
CA PRO A 108 2.27 -2.80 -10.99
C PRO A 108 1.24 -3.71 -11.64
N ARG A 109 0.80 -4.74 -10.90
CA ARG A 109 -0.25 -5.68 -11.25
C ARG A 109 -1.48 -5.38 -10.40
N LEU A 110 -2.64 -5.28 -11.03
CA LEU A 110 -3.92 -5.28 -10.31
C LEU A 110 -4.16 -6.66 -9.71
N GLU A 111 -4.37 -6.72 -8.40
CA GLU A 111 -4.66 -7.97 -7.68
C GLU A 111 -6.17 -8.13 -7.47
N LEU A 112 -6.81 -7.10 -6.92
CA LEU A 112 -8.19 -7.14 -6.46
C LEU A 112 -8.86 -5.78 -6.67
N SER A 113 -10.18 -5.80 -6.76
CA SER A 113 -11.03 -4.62 -6.61
C SER A 113 -12.08 -4.88 -5.53
N PHE A 114 -12.19 -4.01 -4.53
CA PHE A 114 -13.25 -4.08 -3.50
C PHE A 114 -14.63 -3.79 -4.09
N ALA A 115 -14.69 -3.05 -5.20
CA ALA A 115 -15.93 -2.82 -5.94
C ALA A 115 -16.44 -4.10 -6.63
N ALA A 116 -15.54 -5.04 -6.95
CA ALA A 116 -15.88 -6.32 -7.56
C ALA A 116 -16.21 -7.42 -6.52
N GLN A 117 -16.04 -7.16 -5.22
CA GLN A 117 -16.37 -8.11 -4.16
C GLN A 117 -17.87 -8.07 -3.82
N PRO A 118 -18.42 -9.13 -3.19
CA PRO A 118 -19.78 -9.11 -2.67
C PRO A 118 -20.05 -7.87 -1.81
N GLY A 119 -21.13 -7.18 -2.10
CA GLY A 119 -21.51 -5.94 -1.41
C GLY A 119 -20.89 -4.66 -1.99
N GLY A 120 -19.83 -4.75 -2.80
CA GLY A 120 -19.23 -3.64 -3.56
C GLY A 120 -18.84 -2.41 -2.73
N SER A 121 -17.54 -2.16 -2.55
CA SER A 121 -17.06 -1.02 -1.76
C SER A 121 -16.23 -0.04 -2.58
N SER A 122 -16.37 1.26 -2.29
CA SER A 122 -15.48 2.32 -2.77
C SER A 122 -14.35 2.64 -1.78
N ASN A 123 -14.28 1.91 -0.67
CA ASN A 123 -13.27 2.06 0.36
C ASN A 123 -11.86 1.76 -0.17
N LYS A 124 -10.86 2.35 0.47
CA LYS A 124 -9.44 2.22 0.12
C LYS A 124 -8.72 1.39 1.16
N ALA A 125 -7.79 0.54 0.74
CA ALA A 125 -7.01 -0.28 1.65
C ALA A 125 -6.03 0.57 2.48
N GLN A 126 -6.37 0.80 3.74
CA GLN A 126 -5.54 1.55 4.69
C GLN A 126 -4.46 0.69 5.32
N ARG A 127 -4.76 -0.60 5.55
CA ARG A 127 -3.83 -1.53 6.20
C ARG A 127 -3.90 -2.87 5.52
N ILE A 128 -2.74 -3.43 5.22
CA ILE A 128 -2.58 -4.77 4.64
C ILE A 128 -1.70 -5.56 5.61
N GLN A 129 -2.14 -6.76 5.97
CA GLN A 129 -1.38 -7.66 6.83
C GLN A 129 -1.42 -9.07 6.25
N PHE A 130 -0.30 -9.78 6.36
CA PHE A 130 -0.21 -11.18 5.95
C PHE A 130 -0.08 -12.07 7.19
N THR A 131 -0.75 -13.22 7.17
CA THR A 131 -0.69 -14.21 8.24
C THR A 131 0.18 -15.42 7.82
N PRO A 132 0.69 -16.21 8.78
CA PRO A 132 1.43 -17.44 8.49
C PRO A 132 0.65 -18.47 7.65
N GLU A 133 -0.68 -18.43 7.70
CA GLU A 133 -1.58 -19.28 6.91
C GLU A 133 -1.78 -18.77 5.47
N ASN A 134 -0.95 -17.83 5.01
CA ASN A 134 -1.03 -17.19 3.70
C ASN A 134 -2.36 -16.45 3.46
N ASN A 135 -2.93 -15.86 4.52
CA ASN A 135 -4.06 -14.96 4.39
C ASN A 135 -3.59 -13.52 4.26
N MET A 136 -4.25 -12.74 3.42
CA MET A 136 -4.18 -11.29 3.40
C MET A 136 -5.40 -10.72 4.14
N ILE A 137 -5.15 -9.94 5.18
CA ILE A 137 -6.17 -9.18 5.90
C ILE A 137 -6.04 -7.72 5.49
N VAL A 138 -7.11 -7.18 4.89
CA VAL A 138 -7.15 -5.80 4.42
C VAL A 138 -8.20 -5.03 5.19
N LYS A 139 -7.78 -3.96 5.87
CA LYS A 139 -8.71 -2.98 6.48
C LYS A 139 -8.91 -1.84 5.50
N ALA A 140 -10.13 -1.71 4.99
CA ALA A 140 -10.52 -0.67 4.07
C ALA A 140 -11.36 0.40 4.76
N ILE A 141 -11.14 1.66 4.39
CA ILE A 141 -11.86 2.82 4.92
C ILE A 141 -12.33 3.73 3.80
N GLU A 142 -13.30 4.59 4.09
CA GLU A 142 -13.47 5.79 3.28
C GLU A 142 -12.23 6.66 3.42
N PHE A 143 -11.61 7.02 2.30
CA PHE A 143 -10.44 7.88 2.26
C PHE A 143 -10.65 8.99 1.24
N ASN A 144 -10.29 10.20 1.65
CA ASN A 144 -10.14 11.34 0.77
C ASN A 144 -8.89 12.12 1.19
N TYR A 145 -8.40 13.01 0.32
CA TYR A 145 -7.16 13.76 0.54
C TYR A 145 -7.34 14.95 1.52
N SER A 146 -8.51 15.08 2.17
CA SER A 146 -8.78 16.15 3.14
C SER A 146 -8.76 15.63 4.58
N LEU A 147 -8.47 16.50 5.54
CA LEU A 147 -8.52 16.17 6.97
C LEU A 147 -9.94 16.32 7.56
N GLN A 148 -10.98 16.31 6.73
CA GLN A 148 -12.33 16.46 7.24
C GLN A 148 -12.68 15.25 8.13
N PRO A 149 -13.08 15.48 9.39
CA PRO A 149 -13.40 14.39 10.29
C PRO A 149 -14.67 13.69 9.81
N THR A 150 -14.53 12.42 9.44
CA THR A 150 -15.66 11.50 9.25
C THR A 150 -16.19 11.08 10.62
N SER A 151 -17.45 11.35 10.90
CA SER A 151 -18.11 11.11 12.20
C SER A 151 -18.21 9.63 12.59
N ARG A 152 -18.00 8.71 11.63
CA ARG A 152 -17.87 7.27 11.85
C ARG A 152 -16.93 6.68 10.79
N ILE A 153 -15.76 6.18 11.20
CA ILE A 153 -14.91 5.38 10.32
C ILE A 153 -15.42 3.94 10.42
N GLN A 154 -16.41 3.58 9.61
CA GLN A 154 -16.78 2.17 9.43
C GLN A 154 -15.66 1.49 8.63
N LYS A 155 -15.17 0.35 9.10
CA LYS A 155 -14.07 -0.36 8.44
C LYS A 155 -14.58 -1.68 7.91
N ASP A 156 -14.39 -1.88 6.61
CA ASP A 156 -14.56 -3.21 6.03
C ASP A 156 -13.23 -3.96 6.20
N VAL A 157 -13.29 -5.15 6.79
CA VAL A 157 -12.15 -6.05 6.94
C VAL A 157 -12.36 -7.22 5.99
N TYR A 158 -11.52 -7.29 4.97
CA TYR A 158 -11.51 -8.36 4.00
C TYR A 158 -10.45 -9.39 4.39
N THR A 159 -10.82 -10.67 4.35
CA THR A 159 -9.86 -11.77 4.47
C THR A 159 -9.78 -12.49 3.14
N PHE A 160 -8.59 -12.55 2.55
CA PHE A 160 -8.31 -13.29 1.33
C PHE A 160 -7.33 -14.42 1.61
N GLN A 161 -7.53 -15.57 0.97
CA GLN A 161 -6.60 -16.69 0.97
C GLN A 161 -5.78 -16.70 -0.30
N TYR A 162 -4.46 -16.78 -0.18
CA TYR A 162 -3.58 -16.93 -1.32
C TYR A 162 -3.75 -18.30 -2.00
N GLN A 163 -3.77 -18.30 -3.34
CA GLN A 163 -3.80 -19.50 -4.19
C GLN A 163 -2.49 -19.59 -4.99
N PRO A 164 -1.53 -20.44 -4.55
CA PRO A 164 -0.21 -20.51 -5.20
C PRO A 164 -0.25 -21.01 -6.64
N ALA A 165 -1.26 -21.83 -7.00
CA ALA A 165 -1.39 -22.42 -8.33
C ALA A 165 -1.57 -21.36 -9.42
N ASP A 166 -2.32 -20.31 -9.11
CA ASP A 166 -2.69 -19.26 -10.07
C ASP A 166 -2.08 -17.89 -9.71
N ASP A 167 -1.22 -17.85 -8.68
CA ASP A 167 -0.69 -16.63 -8.07
C ASP A 167 -1.77 -15.56 -7.83
N SER A 168 -2.85 -15.97 -7.16
CA SER A 168 -4.06 -15.14 -6.99
C SER A 168 -4.61 -15.21 -5.57
N TRP A 169 -5.68 -14.46 -5.33
CA TRP A 169 -6.33 -14.34 -4.02
C TRP A 169 -7.82 -14.66 -4.14
N ILE A 170 -8.32 -15.46 -3.20
CA ILE A 170 -9.75 -15.77 -3.09
C ILE A 170 -10.30 -15.12 -1.83
N LEU A 171 -11.41 -14.39 -1.96
CA LEU A 171 -12.12 -13.83 -0.82
C LEU A 171 -12.70 -14.95 0.06
N LEU A 172 -12.37 -14.92 1.35
CA LEU A 172 -12.94 -15.83 2.36
C LEU A 172 -14.13 -15.18 3.07
N ASN A 173 -13.98 -13.94 3.53
CA ASN A 173 -15.03 -13.22 4.25
C ASN A 173 -14.82 -11.70 4.21
N ILE A 174 -15.90 -10.99 4.58
CA ILE A 174 -15.92 -9.56 4.85
C ILE A 174 -16.62 -9.36 6.20
N THR A 175 -15.98 -8.63 7.10
CA THR A 175 -16.57 -8.23 8.39
C THR A 175 -16.51 -6.71 8.56
N GLN A 176 -17.40 -6.15 9.36
CA GLN A 176 -17.39 -4.72 9.67
C GLN A 176 -16.91 -4.50 11.11
N GLU A 177 -15.97 -3.56 11.29
CA GLU A 177 -15.50 -3.05 12.58
C GLU A 177 -16.01 -1.62 12.84
#